data_AF-A0A7W8SH94-F1
#
_entry.id   AF-A0A7W8SH94-F1
#
_cell.length_a   1.000
_cell.length_b   1.000
_cell.length_c   1.000
_cell.angle_alpha   90.00
_cell.angle_beta   90.00
_cell.angle_gamma   90.00
#
_symmetry.space_group_name_H-M   'P 1'
#
loop_
_entity.id
_entity.type
_entity.pdbx_description
1 polymer ?
#
loop_
_entity_poly.entity_id
_entity_poly.type
_entity_poly.pdbx_seq_one_letter_code
_entity_poly.pdbx_strand_id
1 'polypeptide(L)'
;MPSKSKRKGSAPDVWQDAAELPRAGLPDERARSRAHRRMTRYAMVSMVSLPLLIVLTALAVMSTLSRQETPPPAAESAPATQPLAMAAVENWLHEDPAPLPGASLLTWEDYEVLPLVVDTSTSQPDRTRREAHTLLVRSHAGTLLRVQVMIAVSEEGGQAVVGAPSLSATAGTDQDLTGTALWSGLQTDSPSPDVAKAIDTWVAAYTSGDPLALRQAVGDPDANHTYLPLSGLTGAKATTSVGAWLTEGDGDSAVRTGDMVVSLTMTLPWTGVVDDAGRLPQASFDLLVTDADTAAPRVVAWGGPGTGPTLSAYGNAVLGSVAEAPAAVATTAPDLTTEG
;
A
#
# COMPACT_ATOMS: atom_id res chain seq x y z
N MET A 1 36.51 -51.31 63.17
CA MET A 1 37.94 -51.53 62.87
C MET A 1 38.45 -50.36 62.02
N PRO A 2 39.75 -50.00 62.13
CA PRO A 2 40.27 -48.63 62.28
C PRO A 2 40.50 -47.92 60.93
N SER A 3 40.60 -46.59 60.87
CA SER A 3 41.90 -45.92 60.95
C SER A 3 41.73 -44.39 61.07
N LYS A 4 42.28 -43.84 62.16
CA LYS A 4 42.50 -42.41 62.38
C LYS A 4 43.63 -41.93 61.47
N SER A 5 43.36 -40.97 60.60
CA SER A 5 44.40 -40.13 59.99
C SER A 5 44.45 -38.79 60.73
N LYS A 6 45.41 -38.67 61.65
CA LYS A 6 45.83 -37.41 62.27
C LYS A 6 46.41 -36.52 61.19
N ARG A 7 45.83 -35.35 60.94
CA ARG A 7 46.56 -34.26 60.28
C ARG A 7 47.03 -33.25 61.33
N LYS A 8 48.35 -33.34 61.52
CA LYS A 8 49.25 -32.58 62.39
C LYS A 8 48.98 -31.08 62.24
N GLY A 9 48.64 -30.41 63.34
CA GLY A 9 48.67 -28.95 63.43
C GLY A 9 50.11 -28.50 63.25
N SER A 10 50.38 -27.78 62.16
CA SER A 10 51.61 -27.02 62.00
C SER A 10 51.55 -25.84 62.96
N ALA A 11 52.56 -25.69 63.80
CA ALA A 11 52.73 -24.50 64.63
C ALA A 11 52.77 -23.25 63.72
N PRO A 12 52.25 -22.09 64.16
CA PRO A 12 52.44 -20.85 63.43
C PRO A 12 53.94 -20.56 63.38
N ASP A 13 54.46 -20.47 62.16
CA ASP A 13 55.84 -20.09 61.89
C ASP A 13 56.01 -18.60 62.24
N VAL A 14 56.55 -18.34 63.44
CA VAL A 14 56.74 -17.00 64.02
C VAL A 14 57.72 -16.14 63.19
N TRP A 15 58.35 -16.72 62.18
CA TRP A 15 59.25 -16.02 61.26
C TRP A 15 58.61 -15.63 59.92
N GLN A 16 57.33 -15.95 59.67
CA GLN A 16 56.60 -15.51 58.47
C GLN A 16 55.90 -14.16 58.64
N ASP A 17 55.90 -13.59 59.85
CA ASP A 17 55.39 -12.24 60.15
C ASP A 17 56.52 -11.20 60.28
N ALA A 18 57.56 -11.33 59.45
CA ALA A 18 58.40 -10.19 59.14
C ALA A 18 57.58 -9.23 58.27
N ALA A 19 56.89 -8.28 58.90
CA ALA A 19 56.23 -7.18 58.21
C ALA A 19 57.26 -6.43 57.36
N GLU A 20 57.32 -6.77 56.06
CA GLU A 20 58.06 -6.01 55.07
C GLU A 20 57.55 -4.58 55.09
N LEU A 21 58.39 -3.66 55.55
CA LEU A 21 58.14 -2.23 55.46
C LEU A 21 57.86 -1.87 53.98
N PRO A 22 56.84 -1.05 53.70
CA PRO A 22 56.47 -0.73 52.33
C PRO A 22 57.62 0.03 51.65
N ARG A 23 58.34 -0.64 50.74
CA ARG A 23 59.23 0.03 49.80
C ARG A 23 58.36 0.74 48.76
N ALA A 24 58.37 2.06 48.80
CA ALA A 24 57.71 2.89 47.78
C ALA A 24 58.30 2.54 46.39
N GLY A 25 57.44 2.08 45.47
CA GLY A 25 57.80 1.91 44.06
C GLY A 25 57.42 0.59 43.39
N LEU A 26 56.91 -0.41 44.12
CA LEU A 26 56.39 -1.65 43.51
C LEU A 26 54.85 -1.64 43.43
N PRO A 27 54.23 -2.04 42.31
CA PRO A 27 52.78 -2.10 42.20
C PRO A 27 52.17 -3.05 43.23
N ASP A 28 51.15 -2.60 43.94
CA ASP A 28 50.46 -3.33 45.00
C ASP A 28 49.95 -4.71 44.52
N GLU A 29 50.58 -5.80 44.96
CA GLU A 29 50.24 -7.17 44.55
C GLU A 29 48.81 -7.57 44.95
N ARG A 30 48.27 -6.95 46.00
CA ARG A 30 46.87 -7.16 46.44
C ARG A 30 45.86 -6.48 45.52
N ALA A 31 46.27 -5.47 44.75
CA ALA A 31 45.42 -4.84 43.73
C ALA A 31 45.41 -5.68 42.43
N ARG A 32 46.55 -6.22 42.01
CA ARG A 32 46.65 -7.11 40.84
C ARG A 32 45.88 -8.42 41.02
N SER A 33 45.95 -9.06 42.19
CA SER A 33 45.20 -10.29 42.45
C SER A 33 43.68 -10.10 42.45
N ARG A 34 43.19 -8.92 42.89
CA ARG A 34 41.76 -8.56 42.82
C ARG A 34 41.31 -8.22 41.40
N ALA A 35 42.14 -7.53 40.61
CA ALA A 35 41.87 -7.26 39.20
C ALA A 35 41.82 -8.56 38.38
N HIS A 36 42.77 -9.48 38.61
CA HIS A 36 42.83 -10.75 37.90
C HIS A 36 41.61 -11.64 38.22
N ARG A 37 41.16 -11.69 39.48
CA ARG A 37 39.93 -12.41 39.86
C ARG A 37 38.65 -11.83 39.28
N ARG A 38 38.60 -10.51 39.03
CA ARG A 38 37.48 -9.88 38.33
C ARG A 38 37.53 -10.21 36.84
N MET A 39 38.71 -10.13 36.24
CA MET A 39 38.92 -10.43 34.82
C MET A 39 38.62 -11.90 34.48
N THR A 40 38.98 -12.85 35.35
CA THR A 40 38.66 -14.27 35.15
C THR A 40 37.17 -14.57 35.30
N ARG A 41 36.44 -13.84 36.18
CA ARG A 41 34.97 -13.95 36.24
C ARG A 41 34.31 -13.40 34.99
N TYR A 42 34.75 -12.25 34.48
CA TYR A 42 34.23 -11.69 33.23
C TYR A 42 34.55 -12.59 32.02
N ALA A 43 35.74 -13.18 31.98
CA ALA A 43 36.10 -14.15 30.95
C ALA A 43 35.25 -15.43 31.02
N MET A 44 34.97 -15.97 32.21
CA MET A 44 34.08 -17.13 32.36
C MET A 44 32.64 -16.82 31.96
N VAL A 45 32.11 -15.66 32.36
CA VAL A 45 30.75 -15.23 31.98
C VAL A 45 30.67 -15.03 30.47
N SER A 46 31.67 -14.39 29.86
CA SER A 46 31.79 -14.21 28.41
C SER A 46 31.86 -15.53 27.65
N MET A 47 32.54 -16.55 28.18
CA MET A 47 32.70 -17.86 27.54
C MET A 47 31.39 -18.64 27.48
N VAL A 48 30.45 -18.38 28.40
CA VAL A 48 29.13 -19.02 28.43
C VAL A 48 28.06 -18.17 27.71
N SER A 49 28.12 -16.85 27.84
CA SER A 49 27.10 -15.96 27.27
C SER A 49 27.19 -15.83 25.75
N LEU A 50 28.40 -15.88 25.18
CA LEU A 50 28.61 -15.73 23.73
C LEU A 50 28.01 -16.88 22.90
N PRO A 51 28.25 -18.18 23.21
CA PRO A 51 27.61 -19.26 22.45
C PRO A 51 26.09 -19.29 22.63
N LEU A 52 25.59 -18.90 23.81
CA LEU A 52 24.15 -18.82 24.06
C LEU A 52 23.47 -17.73 23.22
N LEU A 53 24.11 -16.56 23.09
CA LEU A 53 23.63 -15.47 22.23
C LEU A 53 23.57 -15.91 20.77
N ILE A 54 24.60 -16.62 20.28
CA ILE A 54 24.64 -17.14 18.92
C ILE A 54 23.48 -18.11 18.67
N VAL A 55 23.23 -19.05 19.58
CA VAL A 55 22.12 -20.01 19.46
C VAL A 55 20.76 -19.30 19.47
N LEU A 56 20.56 -18.30 20.33
CA LEU A 56 19.32 -17.51 20.37
C LEU A 56 19.10 -16.72 19.07
N THR A 57 20.16 -16.11 18.52
CA THR A 57 20.05 -15.42 17.22
C THR A 57 19.79 -16.38 16.07
N ALA A 58 20.39 -17.57 16.08
CA ALA A 58 20.14 -18.58 15.06
C ALA A 58 18.69 -19.10 15.10
N LEU A 59 18.13 -19.29 16.31
CA LEU A 59 16.71 -19.67 16.48
C LEU A 59 15.77 -18.55 16.03
N ALA A 60 16.07 -17.29 16.34
CA ALA A 60 15.29 -16.14 15.89
C ALA A 60 15.31 -16.03 14.34
N VAL A 61 16.49 -16.15 13.73
CA VAL A 61 16.65 -16.10 12.27
C VAL A 61 15.97 -17.29 11.59
N MET A 62 16.06 -18.49 12.17
CA MET A 62 15.36 -19.67 11.64
C MET A 62 13.84 -19.53 11.76
N SER A 63 13.33 -18.88 12.81
CA SER A 63 11.89 -18.60 12.96
C SER A 63 11.39 -17.53 11.97
N THR A 64 12.22 -16.54 11.61
CA THR A 64 11.87 -15.55 10.58
C THR A 64 11.95 -16.13 9.18
N LEU A 65 12.90 -17.05 8.92
CA LEU A 65 13.03 -17.75 7.64
C LEU A 65 11.99 -18.88 7.46
N SER A 66 11.42 -19.38 8.56
CA SER A 66 10.34 -20.38 8.53
C SER A 66 8.94 -19.77 8.53
N ARG A 67 8.82 -18.43 8.45
CA ARG A 67 7.58 -17.85 7.94
C ARG A 67 7.48 -18.30 6.50
N GLN A 68 6.73 -19.38 6.26
CA GLN A 68 6.15 -19.63 4.96
C GLN A 68 5.42 -18.34 4.58
N GLU A 69 6.02 -17.57 3.68
CA GLU A 69 5.29 -16.64 2.85
C GLU A 69 4.15 -17.45 2.28
N THR A 70 2.96 -17.22 2.82
CA THR A 70 1.74 -17.71 2.20
C THR A 70 1.83 -17.16 0.77
N PRO A 71 1.86 -18.01 -0.26
CA PRO A 71 1.88 -17.50 -1.62
C PRO A 71 0.74 -16.48 -1.71
N PRO A 72 0.96 -15.31 -2.33
CA PRO A 72 -0.17 -14.44 -2.64
C PRO A 72 -1.24 -15.32 -3.32
N PRO A 73 -2.53 -15.17 -2.96
CA PRO A 73 -3.57 -15.93 -3.63
C PRO A 73 -3.32 -15.78 -5.13
N ALA A 74 -3.07 -16.91 -5.80
CA ALA A 74 -2.84 -16.90 -7.23
C ALA A 74 -4.02 -16.14 -7.83
N ALA A 75 -3.74 -15.08 -8.60
CA ALA A 75 -4.78 -14.35 -9.31
C ALA A 75 -5.64 -15.41 -10.01
N GLU A 76 -6.89 -15.52 -9.57
CA GLU A 76 -7.80 -16.56 -10.03
C GLU A 76 -7.96 -16.33 -11.52
N SER A 77 -7.27 -17.15 -12.31
CA SER A 77 -7.24 -16.99 -13.75
C SER A 77 -8.66 -17.21 -14.21
N ALA A 78 -9.23 -16.18 -14.86
CA ALA A 78 -10.61 -16.23 -15.26
C ALA A 78 -10.88 -17.50 -16.10
N PRO A 79 -12.03 -18.17 -15.90
CA PRO A 79 -12.27 -19.47 -16.50
C PRO A 79 -12.38 -19.34 -18.03
N ALA A 80 -12.03 -20.41 -18.74
CA ALA A 80 -12.08 -20.43 -20.21
C ALA A 80 -13.49 -20.17 -20.79
N THR A 81 -14.53 -20.30 -19.95
CA THR A 81 -15.96 -20.04 -20.22
C THR A 81 -16.35 -18.56 -20.07
N GLN A 82 -15.50 -17.72 -19.46
CA GLN A 82 -15.78 -16.30 -19.23
C GLN A 82 -16.14 -15.55 -20.53
N PRO A 83 -15.41 -15.68 -21.66
CA PRO A 83 -15.75 -14.96 -22.88
C PRO A 83 -17.13 -15.34 -23.42
N LEU A 84 -17.51 -16.63 -23.29
CA LEU A 84 -18.82 -17.12 -23.71
C LEU A 84 -19.93 -16.56 -22.81
N ALA A 85 -19.71 -16.52 -21.51
CA ALA A 85 -20.66 -15.92 -20.56
C ALA A 85 -20.86 -14.41 -20.83
N MET A 86 -19.79 -13.66 -21.08
CA MET A 86 -19.87 -12.24 -21.44
C MET A 86 -20.63 -12.04 -22.76
N ALA A 87 -20.31 -12.83 -23.80
CA ALA A 87 -21.01 -12.77 -25.07
C ALA A 87 -22.49 -13.13 -24.95
N ALA A 88 -22.85 -14.09 -24.10
CA ALA A 88 -24.23 -14.48 -23.85
C ALA A 88 -25.05 -13.34 -23.23
N VAL A 89 -24.49 -12.63 -22.25
CA VAL A 89 -25.15 -11.46 -21.65
C VAL A 89 -25.22 -10.31 -22.64
N GLU A 90 -24.15 -10.03 -23.37
CA GLU A 90 -24.13 -8.96 -24.37
C GLU A 90 -25.19 -9.20 -25.45
N ASN A 91 -25.30 -10.43 -25.96
CA ASN A 91 -26.32 -10.81 -26.94
C ASN A 91 -27.73 -10.69 -26.35
N TRP A 92 -27.93 -11.18 -25.12
CA TRP A 92 -29.21 -11.08 -24.42
C TRP A 92 -29.65 -9.62 -24.25
N LEU A 93 -28.74 -8.70 -23.91
CA LEU A 93 -29.04 -7.26 -23.81
C LEU A 93 -29.48 -6.63 -25.15
N HIS A 94 -29.08 -7.22 -26.28
CA HIS A 94 -29.37 -6.75 -27.63
C HIS A 94 -30.47 -7.58 -28.35
N GLU A 95 -31.16 -8.49 -27.65
CA GLU A 95 -32.32 -9.20 -28.20
C GLU A 95 -33.43 -8.22 -28.62
N ASP A 96 -34.34 -8.67 -29.49
CA ASP A 96 -35.53 -7.90 -29.88
C ASP A 96 -36.81 -8.67 -29.47
N PRO A 97 -37.58 -8.19 -28.47
CA PRO A 97 -37.35 -6.96 -27.70
C PRO A 97 -36.23 -7.10 -26.66
N ALA A 98 -35.49 -6.03 -26.43
CA ALA A 98 -34.39 -6.03 -25.47
C ALA A 98 -34.93 -6.19 -24.04
N PRO A 99 -34.42 -7.14 -23.25
CA PRO A 99 -34.87 -7.38 -21.87
C PRO A 99 -34.54 -6.20 -20.95
N LEU A 100 -33.45 -5.48 -21.24
CA LEU A 100 -33.02 -4.27 -20.55
C LEU A 100 -32.62 -3.18 -21.57
N PRO A 101 -33.58 -2.41 -22.09
CA PRO A 101 -33.30 -1.38 -23.09
C PRO A 101 -32.29 -0.34 -22.60
N GLY A 102 -31.23 -0.11 -23.37
CA GLY A 102 -30.19 0.87 -23.06
C GLY A 102 -29.26 0.48 -21.91
N ALA A 103 -29.30 -0.76 -21.45
CA ALA A 103 -28.32 -1.27 -20.50
C ALA A 103 -27.00 -1.65 -21.17
N SER A 104 -25.91 -1.62 -20.40
CA SER A 104 -24.57 -1.95 -20.87
C SER A 104 -23.87 -2.91 -19.91
N LEU A 105 -23.21 -3.94 -20.44
CA LEU A 105 -22.32 -4.80 -19.65
C LEU A 105 -21.15 -3.97 -19.10
N LEU A 106 -20.88 -4.07 -17.80
CA LEU A 106 -19.76 -3.39 -17.14
C LEU A 106 -18.56 -4.31 -16.99
N THR A 107 -18.76 -5.45 -16.31
CA THR A 107 -17.68 -6.39 -16.02
C THR A 107 -18.22 -7.79 -15.74
N TRP A 108 -17.35 -8.77 -15.88
CA TRP A 108 -17.51 -10.07 -15.24
C TRP A 108 -17.07 -9.96 -13.77
N GLU A 109 -17.83 -10.55 -12.84
CA GLU A 109 -17.52 -10.53 -11.40
C GLU A 109 -16.88 -11.85 -10.95
N ASP A 110 -17.57 -12.97 -11.17
CA ASP A 110 -17.18 -14.29 -10.65
C ASP A 110 -17.90 -15.44 -11.40
N TYR A 111 -17.60 -16.69 -11.03
CA TYR A 111 -18.32 -17.90 -11.45
C TYR A 111 -18.35 -18.96 -10.33
N GLU A 112 -19.44 -19.71 -10.25
CA GLU A 112 -19.57 -20.86 -9.34
C GLU A 112 -19.70 -22.16 -10.13
N VAL A 113 -18.94 -23.19 -9.76
CA VAL A 113 -19.13 -24.53 -10.31
C VAL A 113 -20.28 -25.20 -9.59
N LEU A 114 -21.39 -25.42 -10.29
CA LEU A 114 -22.56 -26.05 -9.72
C LEU A 114 -22.32 -27.56 -9.53
N PRO A 115 -22.80 -28.14 -8.41
CA PRO A 115 -22.66 -29.57 -8.16
C PRO A 115 -23.43 -30.37 -9.21
N LEU A 116 -22.80 -31.44 -9.68
CA LEU A 116 -23.44 -32.39 -10.59
C LEU A 116 -24.46 -33.23 -9.82
N VAL A 117 -25.74 -33.07 -10.14
CA VAL A 117 -26.80 -33.95 -9.63
C VAL A 117 -26.87 -35.17 -10.54
N VAL A 118 -26.37 -36.31 -10.07
CA VAL A 118 -26.45 -37.56 -10.81
C VAL A 118 -27.89 -38.06 -10.77
N ASP A 119 -28.56 -38.05 -11.92
CA ASP A 119 -29.86 -38.70 -12.08
C ASP A 119 -29.65 -40.22 -12.09
N THR A 120 -30.20 -40.91 -11.10
CA THR A 120 -30.14 -42.37 -10.98
C THR A 120 -31.19 -43.09 -11.82
N SER A 121 -32.08 -42.35 -12.51
CA SER A 121 -33.17 -42.90 -13.32
C SER A 121 -32.83 -43.08 -14.80
N THR A 122 -31.80 -42.42 -15.31
CA THR A 122 -31.38 -42.50 -16.72
C THR A 122 -30.13 -43.38 -16.89
N SER A 123 -30.13 -44.23 -17.91
CA SER A 123 -29.02 -45.16 -18.21
C SER A 123 -27.73 -44.49 -18.68
N GLN A 124 -27.67 -43.16 -18.73
CA GLN A 124 -26.46 -42.38 -19.00
C GLN A 124 -26.28 -41.32 -17.90
N PRO A 125 -25.13 -41.29 -17.22
CA PRO A 125 -24.84 -40.22 -16.26
C PRO A 125 -24.60 -38.90 -17.02
N ASP A 126 -25.29 -37.82 -16.63
CA ASP A 126 -24.89 -36.47 -17.03
C ASP A 126 -23.49 -36.21 -16.47
N ARG A 127 -22.53 -35.87 -17.33
CA ARG A 127 -21.14 -35.56 -16.95
C ARG A 127 -20.77 -34.11 -17.26
N THR A 128 -21.77 -33.29 -17.57
CA THR A 128 -21.58 -31.90 -17.96
C THR A 128 -21.26 -31.06 -16.73
N ARG A 129 -20.08 -30.44 -16.70
CA ARG A 129 -19.76 -29.44 -15.68
C ARG A 129 -20.62 -28.20 -15.94
N ARG A 130 -21.20 -27.63 -14.90
CA ARG A 130 -22.03 -26.42 -15.00
C ARG A 130 -21.38 -25.29 -14.22
N GLU A 131 -21.30 -24.13 -14.84
CA GLU A 131 -20.68 -22.94 -14.29
C GLU A 131 -21.70 -21.80 -14.33
N ALA A 132 -22.06 -21.27 -13.17
CA ALA A 132 -22.93 -20.10 -13.05
C ALA A 132 -22.05 -18.85 -12.98
N HIS A 133 -21.97 -18.10 -14.08
CA HIS A 133 -21.22 -16.86 -14.15
C HIS A 133 -22.06 -15.70 -13.69
N THR A 134 -21.45 -14.81 -12.91
CA THR A 134 -22.04 -13.58 -12.41
C THR A 134 -21.39 -12.39 -13.10
N LEU A 135 -22.22 -11.51 -13.68
CA LEU A 135 -21.81 -10.34 -14.42
C LEU A 135 -22.54 -9.10 -13.89
N LEU A 136 -21.89 -7.95 -13.99
CA LEU A 136 -22.45 -6.66 -13.59
C LEU A 136 -22.88 -5.87 -14.82
N VAL A 137 -24.13 -5.45 -14.84
CA VAL A 137 -24.75 -4.62 -15.88
C VAL A 137 -25.18 -3.29 -15.28
N ARG A 138 -25.06 -2.22 -16.07
CA ARG A 138 -25.62 -0.91 -15.73
C ARG A 138 -26.88 -0.67 -16.55
N SER A 139 -28.00 -0.39 -15.90
CA SER A 139 -29.24 0.01 -16.56
C SER A 139 -29.10 1.39 -17.22
N HIS A 140 -30.03 1.75 -18.10
CA HIS A 140 -30.08 3.10 -18.68
C HIS A 140 -30.18 4.20 -17.60
N ALA A 141 -30.85 3.93 -16.49
CA ALA A 141 -30.97 4.85 -15.35
C ALA A 141 -29.72 4.89 -14.45
N GLY A 142 -28.67 4.13 -14.77
CA GLY A 142 -27.43 4.07 -14.00
C GLY A 142 -27.45 3.08 -12.83
N THR A 143 -28.51 2.30 -12.65
CA THR A 143 -28.60 1.28 -11.60
C THR A 143 -27.70 0.10 -11.92
N LEU A 144 -26.94 -0.37 -10.94
CA LEU A 144 -26.15 -1.60 -11.04
C LEU A 144 -27.06 -2.81 -10.80
N LEU A 145 -26.98 -3.78 -11.71
CA LEU A 145 -27.76 -5.01 -11.70
C LEU A 145 -26.82 -6.19 -11.89
N ARG A 146 -27.10 -7.31 -11.22
CA ARG A 146 -26.35 -8.54 -11.34
C ARG A 146 -27.08 -9.51 -12.26
N VAL A 147 -26.39 -9.94 -13.31
CA VAL A 147 -26.86 -10.92 -14.29
C VAL A 147 -26.15 -12.23 -14.07
N GLN A 148 -26.89 -13.32 -13.97
CA GLN A 148 -26.32 -14.66 -13.89
C GLN A 148 -26.64 -15.45 -15.17
N VAL A 149 -25.60 -16.04 -15.76
CA VAL A 149 -25.71 -16.92 -16.93
C VAL A 149 -25.02 -18.24 -16.65
N MET A 150 -25.65 -19.34 -17.03
CA MET A 150 -25.11 -20.68 -16.84
C MET A 150 -24.42 -21.16 -18.12
N ILE A 151 -23.20 -21.65 -18.00
CA ILE A 151 -22.45 -22.32 -19.05
C ILE A 151 -22.30 -23.80 -18.71
N ALA A 152 -22.68 -24.66 -19.64
CA ALA A 152 -22.40 -26.09 -19.62
C ALA A 152 -21.09 -26.37 -20.35
N VAL A 153 -20.25 -27.23 -19.76
CA VAL A 153 -18.99 -27.69 -20.34
C VAL A 153 -19.00 -29.22 -20.42
N SER A 154 -18.83 -29.78 -21.61
CA SER A 154 -18.73 -31.22 -21.83
C SER A 154 -17.34 -31.75 -21.46
N GLU A 155 -17.22 -33.08 -21.26
CA GLU A 155 -15.92 -33.72 -21.00
C GLU A 155 -14.91 -33.50 -22.15
N GLU A 156 -15.40 -33.27 -23.37
CA GLU A 156 -14.60 -33.02 -24.57
C GLU A 156 -14.19 -31.53 -24.70
N GLY A 157 -14.59 -30.68 -23.76
CA GLY A 157 -14.28 -29.25 -23.74
C GLY A 157 -15.23 -28.38 -24.57
N GLY A 158 -16.34 -28.94 -25.07
CA GLY A 158 -17.41 -28.18 -25.71
C GLY A 158 -18.14 -27.31 -24.69
N GLN A 159 -18.53 -26.09 -25.06
CA GLN A 159 -19.19 -25.14 -24.17
C GLN A 159 -20.51 -24.66 -24.77
N ALA A 160 -21.53 -24.49 -23.92
CA ALA A 160 -22.84 -23.99 -24.35
C ALA A 160 -23.51 -23.15 -23.27
N VAL A 161 -24.21 -22.09 -23.66
CA VAL A 161 -25.08 -21.32 -22.77
C VAL A 161 -26.32 -22.14 -22.44
N VAL A 162 -26.67 -22.24 -21.16
CA VAL A 162 -27.84 -22.99 -20.69
C VAL A 162 -28.88 -22.03 -20.12
N GLY A 163 -30.02 -21.95 -20.82
CA GLY A 163 -31.12 -21.07 -20.44
C GLY A 163 -30.85 -19.59 -20.72
N ALA A 164 -31.87 -18.77 -20.48
CA ALA A 164 -31.73 -17.32 -20.56
C ALA A 164 -31.02 -16.78 -19.30
N PRO A 165 -30.24 -15.69 -19.42
CA PRO A 165 -29.70 -14.99 -18.27
C PRO A 165 -30.81 -14.56 -17.30
N SER A 166 -30.49 -14.58 -16.00
CA SER A 166 -31.37 -14.10 -14.93
C SER A 166 -30.85 -12.79 -14.36
N LEU A 167 -31.74 -11.97 -13.79
CA LEU A 167 -31.44 -10.64 -13.30
C LEU A 167 -31.78 -10.51 -11.81
N SER A 168 -30.88 -9.89 -11.05
CA SER A 168 -31.10 -9.54 -9.65
C SER A 168 -30.62 -8.11 -9.37
N ALA A 169 -31.30 -7.42 -8.45
CA ALA A 169 -30.92 -6.06 -8.06
C ALA A 169 -29.72 -6.10 -7.11
N THR A 170 -28.78 -5.17 -7.30
CA THR A 170 -27.73 -4.90 -6.33
C THR A 170 -28.25 -3.91 -5.29
N ALA A 171 -27.73 -3.97 -4.05
CA ALA A 171 -28.04 -2.97 -3.04
C ALA A 171 -27.74 -1.56 -3.57
N GLY A 172 -28.69 -0.65 -3.42
CA GLY A 172 -28.52 0.75 -3.81
C GLY A 172 -27.51 1.47 -2.92
N THR A 173 -27.14 2.68 -3.33
CA THR A 173 -26.35 3.57 -2.48
C THR A 173 -27.12 3.90 -1.21
N ASP A 174 -26.52 3.62 -0.06
CA ASP A 174 -27.05 4.05 1.23
C ASP A 174 -26.83 5.56 1.39
N GLN A 175 -27.92 6.32 1.39
CA GLN A 175 -27.85 7.78 1.55
C GLN A 175 -27.40 8.17 2.95
N ASP A 176 -27.56 7.31 3.96
CA ASP A 176 -27.12 7.59 5.33
C ASP A 176 -25.58 7.58 5.44
N LEU A 177 -24.89 7.01 4.44
CA LEU A 177 -23.43 7.05 4.34
C LEU A 177 -22.91 8.32 3.65
N THR A 178 -23.80 9.17 3.10
CA THR A 178 -23.39 10.46 2.53
C THR A 178 -22.93 11.41 3.64
N GLY A 179 -21.75 12.02 3.46
CA GLY A 179 -21.17 12.90 4.48
C GLY A 179 -20.44 12.17 5.62
N THR A 180 -20.17 10.87 5.48
CA THR A 180 -19.26 10.15 6.40
C THR A 180 -17.93 10.88 6.49
N ALA A 181 -17.37 10.95 7.71
CA ALA A 181 -16.08 11.59 7.95
C ALA A 181 -15.00 10.97 7.05
N LEU A 182 -14.26 11.83 6.34
CA LEU A 182 -13.27 11.41 5.36
C LEU A 182 -12.13 10.59 5.98
N TRP A 183 -11.69 10.99 7.17
CA TRP A 183 -10.65 10.31 7.94
C TRP A 183 -11.19 9.93 9.31
N SER A 184 -11.57 8.66 9.46
CA SER A 184 -12.04 8.14 10.74
C SER A 184 -10.97 8.28 11.83
N GLY A 185 -11.37 8.81 12.99
CA GLY A 185 -10.49 8.96 14.15
C GLY A 185 -9.62 10.21 14.16
N LEU A 186 -9.56 10.99 13.08
CA LEU A 186 -8.81 12.25 13.08
C LEU A 186 -9.69 13.45 13.44
N GLN A 187 -9.15 14.35 14.24
CA GLN A 187 -9.77 15.64 14.52
C GLN A 187 -9.49 16.60 13.37
N THR A 188 -10.56 17.08 12.74
CA THR A 188 -10.47 18.02 11.62
C THR A 188 -10.11 19.42 12.09
N ASP A 189 -9.36 20.14 11.26
CA ASP A 189 -8.90 21.51 11.47
C ASP A 189 -8.81 22.24 10.11
N SER A 190 -8.70 23.56 10.16
CA SER A 190 -8.53 24.41 8.97
C SER A 190 -7.06 24.57 8.60
N PRO A 191 -6.65 24.29 7.35
CA PRO A 191 -5.28 24.56 6.90
C PRO A 191 -4.91 26.04 7.00
N SER A 192 -3.67 26.32 7.41
CA SER A 192 -3.16 27.69 7.51
C SER A 192 -2.95 28.32 6.13
N PRO A 193 -2.83 29.67 6.04
CA PRO A 193 -2.49 30.33 4.78
C PRO A 193 -1.16 29.88 4.16
N ASP A 194 -0.19 29.45 4.99
CA ASP A 194 1.08 28.95 4.49
C ASP A 194 0.94 27.52 3.94
N VAL A 195 0.11 26.68 4.57
CA VAL A 195 -0.26 25.37 4.01
C VAL A 195 -0.98 25.56 2.67
N ALA A 196 -1.91 26.52 2.57
CA ALA A 196 -2.59 26.82 1.31
C ALA A 196 -1.61 27.20 0.17
N LYS A 197 -0.58 28.01 0.47
CA LYS A 197 0.47 28.36 -0.52
C LYS A 197 1.32 27.14 -0.92
N ALA A 198 1.62 26.24 0.02
CA ALA A 198 2.33 25.01 -0.29
C ALA A 198 1.49 24.11 -1.22
N ILE A 199 0.18 24.06 -1.01
CA ILE A 199 -0.76 23.37 -1.90
C ILE A 199 -0.78 24.02 -3.29
N ASP A 200 -0.88 25.34 -3.39
CA ASP A 200 -0.83 26.04 -4.70
C ASP A 200 0.48 25.76 -5.44
N THR A 201 1.60 25.74 -4.72
CA THR A 201 2.92 25.41 -5.28
C THR A 201 2.95 23.97 -5.81
N TRP A 202 2.40 23.03 -5.03
CA TRP A 202 2.29 21.64 -5.46
C TRP A 202 1.35 21.48 -6.66
N VAL A 203 0.18 22.14 -6.69
CA VAL A 203 -0.76 22.09 -7.84
C VAL A 203 -0.09 22.58 -9.11
N ALA A 204 0.61 23.72 -9.04
CA ALA A 204 1.33 24.27 -10.18
C ALA A 204 2.38 23.28 -10.71
N ALA A 205 3.16 22.67 -9.81
CA ALA A 205 4.18 21.69 -10.20
C ALA A 205 3.57 20.38 -10.71
N TYR A 206 2.52 19.87 -10.06
CA TYR A 206 1.84 18.62 -10.42
C TYR A 206 1.16 18.70 -11.78
N THR A 207 0.73 19.89 -12.21
CA THR A 207 0.08 20.11 -13.51
C THR A 207 1.00 20.73 -14.58
N SER A 208 2.29 20.88 -14.28
CA SER A 208 3.26 21.54 -15.17
C SER A 208 3.72 20.67 -16.35
N GLY A 209 3.61 19.35 -16.23
CA GLY A 209 4.27 18.40 -17.13
C GLY A 209 5.79 18.26 -16.92
N ASP A 210 6.39 18.94 -15.93
CA ASP A 210 7.82 18.89 -15.62
C ASP A 210 8.12 18.03 -14.36
N PRO A 211 8.70 16.82 -14.53
CA PRO A 211 9.05 15.93 -13.42
C PRO A 211 10.01 16.55 -12.41
N LEU A 212 10.92 17.42 -12.85
CA LEU A 212 11.91 18.05 -11.99
C LEU A 212 11.28 19.17 -11.17
N ALA A 213 10.38 19.97 -11.77
CA ALA A 213 9.60 20.96 -11.03
C ALA A 213 8.76 20.30 -9.93
N LEU A 214 8.11 19.17 -10.23
CA LEU A 214 7.34 18.42 -9.23
C LEU A 214 8.23 17.86 -8.12
N ARG A 215 9.38 17.25 -8.46
CA ARG A 215 10.32 16.77 -7.42
C ARG A 215 10.79 17.90 -6.51
N GLN A 216 11.11 19.07 -7.08
CA GLN A 216 11.53 20.24 -6.31
C GLN A 216 10.43 20.80 -5.41
N ALA A 217 9.19 20.83 -5.89
CA ALA A 217 8.03 21.24 -5.09
C ALA A 217 7.81 20.27 -3.91
N VAL A 218 7.93 18.97 -4.15
CA VAL A 218 7.82 17.91 -3.14
C VAL A 218 8.98 17.91 -2.16
N GLY A 219 10.15 18.43 -2.54
CA GLY A 219 11.31 18.57 -1.65
C GLY A 219 11.98 17.24 -1.32
N ASP A 220 11.80 16.24 -2.17
CA ASP A 220 12.37 14.91 -1.99
C ASP A 220 13.90 14.93 -2.04
N PRO A 221 14.60 14.50 -0.97
CA PRO A 221 16.06 14.48 -0.93
C PRO A 221 16.67 13.33 -1.74
N ASP A 222 15.91 12.30 -2.11
CA ASP A 222 16.43 11.16 -2.87
C ASP A 222 16.54 11.48 -4.36
N ALA A 223 17.77 11.46 -4.88
CA ALA A 223 18.04 11.72 -6.28
C ALA A 223 17.51 10.64 -7.24
N ASN A 224 17.21 9.43 -6.75
CA ASN A 224 16.69 8.31 -7.53
C ASN A 224 15.17 8.35 -7.70
N HIS A 225 14.49 9.21 -6.95
CA HIS A 225 13.06 9.42 -7.07
C HIS A 225 12.73 10.33 -8.24
N THR A 226 11.79 9.88 -9.07
CA THR A 226 11.18 10.68 -10.13
C THR A 226 9.68 10.74 -9.93
N TYR A 227 9.07 11.86 -10.32
CA TYR A 227 7.63 12.07 -10.19
C TYR A 227 6.97 12.25 -11.56
N LEU A 228 5.71 11.85 -11.67
CA LEU A 228 4.93 11.93 -12.90
C LEU A 228 3.89 13.06 -12.78
N PRO A 229 4.19 14.28 -13.25
CA PRO A 229 3.20 15.35 -13.32
C PRO A 229 2.21 15.10 -14.46
N LEU A 230 1.03 15.68 -14.32
CA LEU A 230 0.08 15.84 -15.41
C LEU A 230 0.59 16.92 -16.36
N SER A 231 0.43 16.69 -17.67
CA SER A 231 0.71 17.66 -18.73
C SER A 231 -0.57 18.00 -19.48
N GLY A 232 -0.60 19.14 -20.18
CA GLY A 232 -1.75 19.53 -21.03
C GLY A 232 -2.87 20.28 -20.32
N LEU A 233 -2.68 20.68 -19.06
CA LEU A 233 -3.61 21.52 -18.31
C LEU A 233 -3.16 22.99 -18.31
N THR A 234 -4.10 23.92 -18.37
CA THR A 234 -3.81 25.36 -18.24
C THR A 234 -4.71 26.00 -17.19
N GLY A 235 -4.12 26.44 -16.07
CA GLY A 235 -4.86 27.14 -15.01
C GLY A 235 -5.58 26.23 -14.02
N ALA A 236 -5.02 25.05 -13.72
CA ALA A 236 -5.52 24.20 -12.66
C ALA A 236 -5.54 24.95 -11.31
N LYS A 237 -6.57 24.67 -10.49
CA LYS A 237 -6.77 25.30 -9.18
C LYS A 237 -7.29 24.28 -8.19
N ALA A 238 -6.82 24.35 -6.95
CA ALA A 238 -7.37 23.58 -5.85
C ALA A 238 -8.29 24.45 -5.00
N THR A 239 -9.35 23.84 -4.49
CA THR A 239 -10.12 24.35 -3.35
C THR A 239 -9.92 23.37 -2.21
N THR A 240 -9.37 23.85 -1.11
CA THR A 240 -9.16 23.06 0.09
C THR A 240 -10.48 22.87 0.82
N SER A 241 -10.79 21.62 1.18
CA SER A 241 -12.05 21.26 1.82
C SER A 241 -11.89 21.22 3.34
N VAL A 242 -10.92 20.45 3.82
CA VAL A 242 -10.68 20.19 5.25
C VAL A 242 -9.25 19.70 5.44
N GLY A 243 -8.64 19.95 6.60
CA GLY A 243 -7.43 19.25 6.99
C GLY A 243 -7.56 18.58 8.36
N ALA A 244 -6.57 17.80 8.74
CA ALA A 244 -6.50 17.17 10.05
C ALA A 244 -5.04 16.93 10.43
N TRP A 245 -4.71 17.10 11.71
CA TRP A 245 -3.36 16.85 12.20
C TRP A 245 -3.13 15.35 12.39
N LEU A 246 -1.96 14.87 11.97
CA LEU A 246 -1.53 13.53 12.33
C LEU A 246 -1.06 13.52 13.79
N THR A 247 -1.20 12.36 14.41
CA THR A 247 -0.80 12.14 15.80
C THR A 247 0.04 10.89 15.91
N GLU A 248 1.06 10.92 16.75
CA GLU A 248 1.86 9.76 17.13
C GLU A 248 1.41 9.24 18.50
N GLY A 249 1.25 7.92 18.63
CA GLY A 249 0.70 7.29 19.83
C GLY A 249 -0.77 6.92 19.68
N ASP A 250 -1.38 6.39 20.76
CA ASP A 250 -2.76 5.90 20.77
C ASP A 250 -3.56 6.51 21.93
N GLY A 251 -4.86 6.71 21.70
CA GLY A 251 -5.81 7.26 22.67
C GLY A 251 -5.38 8.60 23.25
N ASP A 252 -5.58 8.77 24.57
CA ASP A 252 -5.27 10.01 25.30
C ASP A 252 -3.77 10.36 25.36
N SER A 253 -2.89 9.46 24.90
CA SER A 253 -1.45 9.70 24.81
C SER A 253 -0.99 10.13 23.41
N ALA A 254 -1.93 10.26 22.46
CA ALA A 254 -1.62 10.70 21.11
C ALA A 254 -1.10 12.14 21.11
N VAL A 255 0.11 12.33 20.61
CA VAL A 255 0.76 13.64 20.49
C VAL A 255 0.67 14.08 19.04
N ARG A 256 0.17 15.30 18.82
CA ARG A 256 0.13 15.93 17.51
C ARG A 256 1.54 16.02 16.91
N THR A 257 1.68 15.60 15.65
CA THR A 257 2.88 15.81 14.86
C THR A 257 2.85 17.20 14.19
N GLY A 258 3.97 17.61 13.58
CA GLY A 258 4.02 18.77 12.69
C GLY A 258 3.34 18.52 11.34
N ASP A 259 2.76 17.35 11.11
CA ASP A 259 2.22 16.94 9.82
C ASP A 259 0.69 17.04 9.79
N MET A 260 0.17 17.47 8.65
CA MET A 260 -1.26 17.65 8.41
C MET A 260 -1.66 16.90 7.15
N VAL A 261 -2.78 16.18 7.19
CA VAL A 261 -3.46 15.68 6.00
C VAL A 261 -4.47 16.72 5.53
N VAL A 262 -4.55 16.96 4.23
CA VAL A 262 -5.44 17.97 3.64
C VAL A 262 -6.21 17.39 2.47
N SER A 263 -7.53 17.49 2.52
CA SER A 263 -8.41 17.10 1.42
C SER A 263 -8.70 18.31 0.55
N LEU A 264 -8.58 18.14 -0.75
CA LEU A 264 -8.87 19.18 -1.73
C LEU A 264 -9.66 18.64 -2.91
N THR A 265 -10.34 19.56 -3.59
CA THR A 265 -10.87 19.33 -4.93
C THR A 265 -10.12 20.21 -5.92
N MET A 266 -9.48 19.58 -6.90
CA MET A 266 -8.74 20.23 -7.96
C MET A 266 -9.59 20.30 -9.23
N THR A 267 -9.68 21.49 -9.81
CA THR A 267 -10.24 21.70 -11.14
C THR A 267 -9.18 21.45 -12.20
N LEU A 268 -9.51 20.65 -13.20
CA LEU A 268 -8.63 20.15 -14.25
C LEU A 268 -9.07 20.69 -15.63
N PRO A 269 -8.61 21.90 -16.01
CA PRO A 269 -8.96 22.53 -17.27
C PRO A 269 -8.18 21.94 -18.44
N TRP A 270 -8.71 20.85 -19.00
CA TRP A 270 -8.25 20.30 -20.26
C TRP A 270 -8.83 21.08 -21.44
N THR A 271 -8.03 21.34 -22.46
CA THR A 271 -8.48 22.05 -23.66
C THR A 271 -9.64 21.31 -24.32
N GLY A 272 -10.79 21.99 -24.44
CA GLY A 272 -11.98 21.46 -25.10
C GLY A 272 -12.80 20.46 -24.27
N VAL A 273 -12.47 20.24 -23.00
CA VAL A 273 -13.22 19.33 -22.11
C VAL A 273 -14.03 20.14 -21.11
N VAL A 274 -15.33 20.18 -21.34
CA VAL A 274 -16.35 20.71 -20.42
C VAL A 274 -17.57 19.79 -20.47
N ASP A 275 -18.36 19.76 -19.41
CA ASP A 275 -19.66 19.08 -19.44
C ASP A 275 -20.72 19.92 -20.18
N ASP A 276 -21.93 19.37 -20.35
CA ASP A 276 -23.06 20.05 -21.01
C ASP A 276 -23.47 21.37 -20.32
N ALA A 277 -23.08 21.56 -19.07
CA ALA A 277 -23.32 22.77 -18.28
C ALA A 277 -22.12 23.74 -18.28
N GLY A 278 -21.07 23.45 -19.05
CA GLY A 278 -19.85 24.27 -19.13
C GLY A 278 -18.92 24.15 -17.91
N ARG A 279 -19.10 23.13 -17.06
CA ARG A 279 -18.25 22.89 -15.89
C ARG A 279 -17.00 22.13 -16.31
N LEU A 280 -15.88 22.50 -15.69
CA LEU A 280 -14.60 21.85 -15.90
C LEU A 280 -14.51 20.55 -15.08
N PRO A 281 -13.78 19.52 -15.56
CA PRO A 281 -13.52 18.31 -14.80
C PRO A 281 -12.90 18.60 -13.44
N GLN A 282 -13.23 17.79 -12.44
CA GLN A 282 -12.70 17.89 -11.09
C GLN A 282 -12.18 16.54 -10.60
N ALA A 283 -11.15 16.57 -9.75
CA ALA A 283 -10.62 15.41 -9.07
C ALA A 283 -10.33 15.76 -7.60
N SER A 284 -10.60 14.83 -6.70
CA SER A 284 -10.36 15.02 -5.26
C SER A 284 -9.10 14.28 -4.83
N PHE A 285 -8.33 14.90 -3.94
CA PHE A 285 -7.07 14.40 -3.43
C PHE A 285 -6.99 14.55 -1.92
N ASP A 286 -6.30 13.62 -1.28
CA ASP A 286 -5.74 13.83 0.04
C ASP A 286 -4.24 14.10 -0.11
N LEU A 287 -3.74 15.10 0.60
CA LEU A 287 -2.33 15.50 0.61
C LEU A 287 -1.74 15.25 1.99
N LEU A 288 -0.48 14.82 2.05
CA LEU A 288 0.35 14.87 3.24
C LEU A 288 1.21 16.12 3.20
N VAL A 289 1.03 16.99 4.19
CA VAL A 289 1.78 18.23 4.36
C VAL A 289 2.68 18.10 5.58
N THR A 290 3.99 18.19 5.39
CA THR A 290 4.96 18.21 6.50
C THR A 290 5.24 19.65 6.93
N ASP A 291 5.71 19.80 8.17
CA ASP A 291 6.04 21.09 8.77
C ASP A 291 4.88 22.09 8.65
N ALA A 292 3.64 21.59 8.74
CA ALA A 292 2.39 22.32 8.52
C ALA A 292 2.14 23.40 9.59
N ASP A 293 2.79 23.29 10.75
CA ASP A 293 2.77 24.26 11.83
C ASP A 293 3.90 25.31 11.73
N THR A 294 4.69 25.29 10.66
CA THR A 294 5.79 26.22 10.42
C THR A 294 5.47 27.22 9.31
N ALA A 295 6.41 28.14 9.05
CA ALA A 295 6.34 29.08 7.94
C ALA A 295 6.83 28.50 6.59
N ALA A 296 7.19 27.21 6.55
CA ALA A 296 7.71 26.54 5.35
C ALA A 296 7.10 25.15 5.12
N PRO A 297 5.76 25.01 5.13
CA PRO A 297 5.11 23.72 4.92
C PRO A 297 5.36 23.19 3.51
N ARG A 298 5.26 21.87 3.34
CA ARG A 298 5.48 21.21 2.05
C ARG A 298 4.57 20.03 1.84
N VAL A 299 3.99 19.92 0.64
CA VAL A 299 3.27 18.72 0.22
C VAL A 299 4.27 17.66 -0.18
N VAL A 300 4.32 16.54 0.57
CA VAL A 300 5.30 15.47 0.36
C VAL A 300 4.72 14.18 -0.22
N ALA A 301 3.39 14.03 -0.18
CA ALA A 301 2.68 12.91 -0.79
C ALA A 301 1.22 13.26 -1.07
N TRP A 302 0.57 12.48 -1.92
CA TRP A 302 -0.84 12.62 -2.27
C TRP A 302 -1.48 11.27 -2.62
N GLY A 303 -2.79 11.18 -2.47
CA GLY A 303 -3.58 10.00 -2.82
C GLY A 303 -5.05 10.32 -3.06
N GLY A 304 -5.84 9.28 -3.24
CA GLY A 304 -7.29 9.42 -3.40
C GLY A 304 -8.00 9.83 -2.09
N PRO A 305 -9.27 10.24 -2.17
CA PRO A 305 -10.06 10.57 -0.99
C PRO A 305 -10.08 9.43 0.03
N GLY A 306 -9.81 9.75 1.30
CA GLY A 306 -9.79 8.82 2.43
C GLY A 306 -8.42 8.16 2.69
N THR A 307 -7.43 8.38 1.82
CA THR A 307 -6.09 7.78 1.97
C THR A 307 -5.15 8.59 2.85
N GLY A 308 -5.49 9.83 3.19
CA GLY A 308 -4.67 10.76 3.97
C GLY A 308 -3.86 10.14 5.12
N PRO A 309 -4.49 9.41 6.07
CA PRO A 309 -3.81 8.80 7.22
C PRO A 309 -2.78 7.71 6.86
N THR A 310 -2.84 7.18 5.63
CA THR A 310 -1.96 6.11 5.14
C THR A 310 -0.87 6.63 4.20
N LEU A 311 -0.88 7.92 3.87
CA LEU A 311 0.14 8.52 3.03
C LEU A 311 1.48 8.50 3.76
N SER A 312 2.51 8.08 3.05
CA SER A 312 3.91 8.18 3.49
C SER A 312 4.62 9.23 2.66
N ALA A 313 5.51 10.00 3.30
CA ALA A 313 6.31 10.99 2.60
C ALA A 313 7.03 10.36 1.41
N TYR A 314 6.95 11.03 0.26
CA TYR A 314 7.56 10.60 -1.01
C TYR A 314 7.01 9.30 -1.60
N GLY A 315 5.88 8.79 -1.09
CA GLY A 315 5.26 7.55 -1.56
C GLY A 315 4.77 7.57 -3.03
N ASN A 316 4.71 8.74 -3.66
CA ASN A 316 4.35 8.89 -5.07
C ASN A 316 5.55 8.83 -6.04
N ALA A 317 6.77 8.70 -5.52
CA ALA A 317 7.95 8.57 -6.34
C ALA A 317 7.96 7.24 -7.12
N VAL A 318 8.47 7.28 -8.35
CA VAL A 318 8.77 6.13 -9.17
C VAL A 318 10.28 5.93 -9.18
N LEU A 319 10.71 4.67 -9.07
CA LEU A 319 12.12 4.29 -9.17
C LEU A 319 12.51 4.15 -10.65
N GLY A 320 13.46 4.98 -11.10
CA GLY A 320 14.05 4.91 -12.45
C GLY A 320 13.76 6.11 -13.35
N SER A 321 14.65 6.33 -14.32
CA SER A 321 14.61 7.45 -15.27
C SER A 321 13.39 7.37 -16.19
N VAL A 322 12.50 8.35 -16.08
CA VAL A 322 11.39 8.56 -17.01
C VAL A 322 11.97 8.84 -18.39
N ALA A 323 11.55 8.08 -19.39
CA ALA A 323 11.90 8.30 -20.79
C ALA A 323 11.50 9.73 -21.18
N GLU A 324 12.45 10.46 -21.76
CA GLU A 324 12.25 11.79 -22.34
C GLU A 324 11.01 11.79 -23.24
N ALA A 325 10.06 12.68 -22.96
CA ALA A 325 8.88 12.85 -23.80
C ALA A 325 9.32 13.07 -25.26
N PRO A 326 8.69 12.42 -26.26
CA PRO A 326 9.11 12.59 -27.65
C PRO A 326 8.98 14.06 -28.02
N ALA A 327 10.12 14.67 -28.35
CA ALA A 327 10.18 16.03 -28.86
C ALA A 327 9.19 16.17 -30.03
N ALA A 328 8.33 17.19 -29.97
CA ALA A 328 7.43 17.52 -31.05
C ALA A 328 8.22 17.65 -32.35
N VAL A 329 7.93 16.79 -33.33
CA VAL A 329 8.49 16.90 -34.66
C VAL A 329 7.96 18.20 -35.24
N ALA A 330 8.85 19.20 -35.35
CA ALA A 330 8.58 20.42 -36.10
C ALA A 330 8.20 20.01 -37.53
N THR A 331 6.92 20.16 -37.85
CA THR A 331 6.44 20.04 -39.22
C THR A 331 6.93 21.28 -39.95
N THR A 332 8.02 21.15 -40.69
CA THR A 332 8.44 22.14 -41.69
C THR A 332 7.32 22.23 -42.72
N ALA A 333 6.63 23.38 -42.73
CA ALA A 333 5.66 23.70 -43.75
C ALA A 333 6.34 23.72 -45.13
N PRO A 334 5.72 23.16 -46.19
CA PRO A 334 6.26 23.29 -47.53
C PRO A 334 6.06 24.73 -48.04
N ASP A 335 7.17 25.31 -48.48
CA ASP A 335 7.26 26.57 -49.20
C ASP A 335 6.49 26.45 -50.54
N LEU A 336 5.31 27.07 -50.61
CA LEU A 336 4.59 27.28 -51.85
C LEU A 336 5.14 28.52 -52.53
N THR A 337 6.21 28.35 -53.31
CA THR A 337 6.62 29.34 -54.30
C THR A 337 5.68 29.26 -55.50
N THR A 338 5.00 30.38 -55.72
CA THR A 338 4.01 30.65 -56.76
C THR A 338 4.67 30.65 -58.15
N GLU A 339 4.01 30.05 -59.13
CA GLU A 339 4.36 30.14 -60.55
C GLU A 339 4.45 31.58 -61.07
N GLY A 340 5.44 31.80 -61.94
CA GLY A 340 5.58 32.92 -62.87
C GLY A 340 6.54 32.52 -63.97
#